data_AF-W5UF95-F1
#
_entry.id   AF-W5UF95-F1
#
_cell.length_a   1.000
_cell.length_b   1.000
_cell.length_c   1.000
_cell.angle_alpha   90.00
_cell.angle_beta   90.00
_cell.angle_gamma   90.00
#
_symmetry.space_group_name_H-M   'P 1'
#
loop_
_entity.id
_entity.type
_entity.pdbx_description
1 polymer ?
#
loop_
_entity_poly.entity_id
_entity_poly.type
_entity_poly.pdbx_seq_one_letter_code
_entity_poly.pdbx_strand_id
1 'polypeptide(L)'
;MNTSEEALQARVKALEEEVERLKAQLRGKSDGEQSAKGTMLASKAQEDRRSSKKGKRAFDFSAHPRRHVALRLAYLGWQYQGFAVQENTDNTVEARVFEALLKTKLIQDRQSSNYHRCGRTDKGVSAFSQVISIDLRSSQFSGLGVTVPAGVEPKAGSGAATAELPYIKMLNRVLPPDIRALSWSPAPSGFSARFDCQSRTYRYYFPRGNLDVELMAEAAKRYEGTHDFRNLCKMDVGNGVLQFQRTIASASVRPCEPDHPSPTDPQRLYVFEVKGLAFLYHQVRCMMAVLLLIGQKLEAQEIISQLLDVANNPRKPQYSMAVDYPLVLYECHFDGLSWISEPEEESHVLGSLLQHWTQTAVKAQVLHSMIHGLQSTDTDEAQIMQCCLMEGSRQRNYRPLLERPCCESLESRIQHFVKRGRLEREEGESGEEGSTVFRGKRSKRSHQASSTNQEEAEENLPSQQNIHLHLS
;
A
#
# COMPACT_ATOMS: atom_id res chain seq x y z
N MET A 1 -35.61 -41.82 2.41
CA MET A 1 -34.58 -40.77 2.37
C MET A 1 -34.01 -40.47 3.76
N ASN A 2 -33.80 -41.47 4.65
CA ASN A 2 -33.24 -41.24 6.01
C ASN A 2 -31.83 -41.79 6.23
N THR A 3 -31.27 -42.55 5.30
CA THR A 3 -29.97 -43.23 5.48
C THR A 3 -28.76 -42.29 5.42
N SER A 4 -28.88 -41.10 4.84
CA SER A 4 -27.77 -40.15 4.73
C SER A 4 -27.54 -39.33 6.00
N GLU A 5 -28.59 -39.04 6.76
CA GLU A 5 -28.49 -38.19 7.95
C GLU A 5 -27.98 -38.98 9.16
N GLU A 6 -28.45 -40.21 9.34
CA GLU A 6 -27.95 -41.13 10.36
C GLU A 6 -26.47 -41.48 10.15
N ALA A 7 -26.04 -41.64 8.89
CA ALA A 7 -24.63 -41.87 8.56
C ALA A 7 -23.74 -40.66 8.89
N LEU A 8 -24.24 -39.45 8.67
CA LEU A 8 -23.55 -38.21 9.04
C LEU A 8 -23.46 -38.04 10.56
N GLN A 9 -24.55 -38.29 11.28
CA GLN A 9 -24.56 -38.21 12.75
C GLN A 9 -23.63 -39.25 13.38
N ALA A 10 -23.60 -40.48 12.86
CA ALA A 10 -22.67 -41.52 13.29
C ALA A 10 -21.20 -41.11 13.03
N ARG A 11 -20.93 -40.47 11.89
CA ARG A 11 -19.58 -40.00 11.55
C ARG A 11 -19.13 -38.84 12.44
N VAL A 12 -20.02 -37.91 12.77
CA VAL A 12 -19.72 -36.80 13.69
C VAL A 12 -19.38 -37.34 15.07
N LYS A 13 -20.20 -38.25 15.60
CA LYS A 13 -19.95 -38.86 16.93
C LYS A 13 -18.61 -39.60 16.99
N ALA A 14 -18.27 -40.36 15.95
CA ALA A 14 -16.98 -41.05 15.87
C ALA A 14 -15.78 -40.07 15.83
N LEU A 15 -15.93 -38.92 15.18
CA LEU A 15 -14.89 -37.89 15.13
C LEU A 15 -14.73 -37.16 16.48
N GLU A 16 -15.81 -36.92 17.21
CA GLU A 16 -15.77 -36.33 18.54
C GLU A 16 -15.05 -37.24 19.55
N GLU A 17 -15.29 -38.55 19.48
CA GLU A 17 -14.60 -39.55 20.31
C GLU A 17 -13.09 -39.63 19.99
N GLU A 18 -12.71 -39.57 18.70
CA GLU A 18 -11.30 -39.55 18.27
C GLU A 18 -10.57 -38.29 18.77
N VAL A 19 -11.23 -37.13 18.74
CA VAL A 19 -10.67 -35.86 19.23
C VAL A 19 -10.42 -35.91 20.74
N GLU A 20 -11.35 -36.45 21.52
CA GLU A 20 -11.13 -36.60 22.97
C GLU A 20 -10.03 -37.62 23.29
N ARG A 21 -9.92 -38.70 22.53
CA ARG A 21 -8.80 -39.65 22.64
C ARG A 21 -7.46 -38.98 22.39
N LEU A 22 -7.35 -38.17 21.34
CA LEU A 22 -6.13 -37.44 21.01
C LEU A 22 -5.78 -36.37 22.06
N LYS A 23 -6.77 -35.65 22.60
CA LYS A 23 -6.55 -34.72 23.72
C LYS A 23 -6.10 -35.42 25.00
N ALA A 24 -6.59 -36.62 25.28
CA ALA A 24 -6.13 -37.42 26.40
C ALA A 24 -4.68 -37.89 26.21
N GLN A 25 -4.30 -38.28 24.99
CA GLN A 25 -2.91 -38.64 24.66
C GLN A 25 -1.94 -37.45 24.75
N LEU A 26 -2.38 -36.25 24.39
CA LEU A 26 -1.59 -35.03 24.55
C LEU A 26 -1.42 -34.63 26.02
N ARG A 27 -2.44 -34.85 26.86
CA ARG A 27 -2.34 -34.69 28.32
C ARG A 27 -1.43 -35.73 28.97
N GLY A 28 -1.44 -36.99 28.51
CA GLY A 28 -0.53 -38.02 29.00
C GLY A 28 0.95 -37.81 28.61
N LYS A 29 1.22 -37.09 27.51
CA LYS A 29 2.60 -36.76 27.10
C LYS A 29 3.22 -35.60 27.89
N SER A 30 2.44 -34.70 28.50
CA SER A 30 2.99 -33.66 29.38
C SER A 30 3.48 -34.21 30.73
N ASP A 31 2.94 -35.35 31.16
CA ASP A 31 3.28 -35.98 32.44
C ASP A 31 4.48 -36.95 32.33
N GLY A 32 4.85 -37.34 31.10
CA GLY A 32 5.97 -38.25 30.81
C GLY A 32 7.36 -37.60 30.72
N GLU A 33 7.45 -36.27 30.59
CA GLU A 33 8.74 -35.54 30.56
C GLU A 33 9.20 -35.02 31.93
N GLN A 34 8.52 -35.38 33.03
CA GLN A 34 8.90 -35.00 34.39
C GLN A 34 9.76 -36.03 35.14
N SER A 35 10.12 -37.18 34.54
CA SER A 35 10.83 -38.27 35.26
C SER A 35 12.35 -38.35 35.02
N ALA A 36 12.98 -37.33 34.42
CA ALA A 36 14.44 -37.31 34.17
C ALA A 36 15.18 -36.05 34.67
N LYS A 37 14.71 -35.44 35.76
CA LYS A 37 15.40 -34.30 36.44
C LYS A 37 15.50 -34.44 37.96
N GLY A 38 15.46 -35.66 38.49
CA GLY A 38 15.55 -35.96 39.91
C GLY A 38 16.96 -36.21 40.42
N THR A 39 17.94 -35.31 40.22
CA THR A 39 19.21 -35.37 40.98
C THR A 39 20.01 -34.06 41.09
N MET A 40 19.44 -32.89 40.82
CA MET A 40 20.14 -31.59 41.01
C MET A 40 19.24 -30.51 41.64
N LEU A 41 18.53 -30.85 42.72
CA LEU A 41 17.67 -29.93 43.48
C LEU A 41 17.91 -30.11 44.98
N ALA A 42 19.14 -29.84 45.43
CA ALA A 42 19.45 -29.63 46.84
C ALA A 42 20.29 -28.36 47.10
N SER A 43 20.86 -27.73 46.07
CA SER A 43 21.67 -26.50 46.19
C SER A 43 20.96 -25.21 45.75
N LYS A 44 19.70 -25.27 45.29
CA LYS A 44 18.96 -24.12 44.74
C LYS A 44 17.91 -23.51 45.68
N ALA A 45 17.68 -24.13 46.84
CA ALA A 45 16.62 -23.72 47.77
C ALA A 45 16.96 -22.50 48.65
N GLN A 46 18.15 -21.91 48.50
CA GLN A 46 18.60 -20.78 49.33
C GLN A 46 18.78 -19.46 48.57
N GLU A 47 18.72 -19.45 47.22
CA GLU A 47 18.72 -18.23 46.40
C GLU A 47 17.31 -17.76 45.98
N ASP A 48 16.29 -18.62 46.03
CA ASP A 48 14.93 -18.33 45.54
C ASP A 48 14.03 -17.52 46.50
N ARG A 49 14.60 -16.89 47.53
CA ARG A 49 13.88 -15.92 48.39
C ARG A 49 14.20 -14.45 48.09
N ARG A 50 14.87 -14.13 46.97
CA ARG A 50 15.20 -12.74 46.60
C ARG A 50 14.80 -12.22 45.22
N SER A 51 14.10 -12.98 44.38
CA SER A 51 13.54 -12.43 43.13
C SER A 51 12.02 -12.49 43.10
N SER A 52 11.38 -11.53 43.78
CA SER A 52 10.00 -11.17 43.45
C SER A 52 9.94 -10.83 41.95
N LYS A 53 9.08 -11.51 41.19
CA LYS A 53 8.77 -11.17 39.79
C LYS A 53 8.23 -9.74 39.73
N LYS A 54 9.11 -8.75 39.54
CA LYS A 54 8.73 -7.41 39.08
C LYS A 54 8.16 -7.59 37.68
N GLY A 55 6.84 -7.46 37.53
CA GLY A 55 6.22 -7.27 36.21
C GLY A 55 6.94 -6.14 35.48
N LYS A 56 7.22 -6.29 34.19
CA LYS A 56 7.83 -5.22 33.39
C LYS A 56 6.94 -3.98 33.50
N ARG A 57 7.42 -2.93 34.16
CA ARG A 57 6.71 -1.65 34.29
C ARG A 57 6.36 -1.14 32.88
N ALA A 58 5.11 -0.74 32.68
CA ALA A 58 4.67 -0.16 31.42
C ALA A 58 5.49 1.08 31.08
N PHE A 59 5.77 1.28 29.80
CA PHE A 59 6.49 2.46 29.33
C PHE A 59 5.59 3.70 29.47
N ASP A 60 6.11 4.75 30.10
CA ASP A 60 5.37 5.99 30.33
C ASP A 60 5.61 6.98 29.19
N PHE A 61 4.63 7.09 28.28
CA PHE A 61 4.70 8.02 27.15
C PHE A 61 4.51 9.49 27.56
N SER A 62 3.87 9.76 28.69
CA SER A 62 3.61 11.14 29.14
C SER A 62 4.87 11.86 29.63
N ALA A 63 5.92 11.09 29.98
CA ALA A 63 7.21 11.61 30.41
C ALA A 63 8.17 11.95 29.25
N HIS A 64 7.72 11.85 28.00
CA HIS A 64 8.58 12.01 26.82
C HIS A 64 7.97 12.94 25.77
N PRO A 65 8.79 13.81 25.15
CA PRO A 65 8.39 14.55 23.95
C PRO A 65 7.98 13.63 22.81
N ARG A 66 7.22 14.19 21.87
CA ARG A 66 6.92 13.57 20.57
C ARG A 66 7.38 14.49 19.45
N ARG A 67 7.68 13.94 18.28
CA ARG A 67 7.96 14.68 17.06
C ARG A 67 7.07 14.17 15.93
N HIS A 68 6.40 15.09 15.24
CA HIS A 68 5.74 14.80 13.98
C HIS A 68 6.78 14.63 12.86
N VAL A 69 6.73 13.50 12.16
CA VAL A 69 7.70 13.18 11.11
C VAL A 69 7.03 12.62 9.86
N ALA A 70 7.70 12.77 8.72
CA ALA A 70 7.49 11.93 7.55
C ALA A 70 8.49 10.76 7.58
N LEU A 71 8.04 9.54 7.32
CA LEU A 71 8.88 8.34 7.28
C LEU A 71 8.76 7.68 5.90
N ARG A 72 9.91 7.47 5.24
CA ARG A 72 10.01 6.80 3.95
C ARG A 72 10.28 5.31 4.15
N LEU A 73 9.47 4.48 3.48
CA LEU A 73 9.45 3.03 3.59
C LEU A 73 9.62 2.39 2.21
N ALA A 74 10.38 1.30 2.17
CA ALA A 74 10.45 0.37 1.04
C ALA A 74 9.96 -1.01 1.47
N TYR A 75 9.32 -1.74 0.56
CA TYR A 75 8.91 -3.12 0.79
C TYR A 75 8.70 -3.90 -0.50
N LEU A 76 8.95 -5.21 -0.42
CA LEU A 76 8.55 -6.18 -1.45
C LEU A 76 7.13 -6.66 -1.15
N GLY A 77 6.16 -6.27 -1.98
CA GLY A 77 4.73 -6.47 -1.70
C GLY A 77 4.20 -7.88 -1.90
N TRP A 78 4.99 -8.78 -2.50
CA TRP A 78 4.53 -10.06 -3.04
C TRP A 78 3.84 -10.98 -2.03
N GLN A 79 4.26 -10.93 -0.77
CA GLN A 79 3.69 -11.75 0.31
C GLN A 79 2.62 -11.04 1.14
N TYR A 80 2.30 -9.78 0.81
CA TYR A 80 1.41 -8.94 1.59
C TYR A 80 0.08 -8.70 0.88
N GLN A 81 -0.99 -8.59 1.66
CA GLN A 81 -2.33 -8.27 1.19
C GLN A 81 -2.53 -6.75 1.06
N GLY A 82 -1.52 -6.08 0.53
CA GLY A 82 -1.45 -4.64 0.31
C GLY A 82 -0.87 -3.88 1.49
N PHE A 83 -0.81 -2.55 1.35
CA PHE A 83 -0.25 -1.71 2.40
C PHE A 83 -1.18 -1.58 3.60
N ALA A 84 -2.43 -1.17 3.38
CA ALA A 84 -3.37 -0.83 4.46
C ALA A 84 -3.94 -2.09 5.14
N VAL A 85 -4.08 -2.06 6.47
CA VAL A 85 -4.79 -3.07 7.25
C VAL A 85 -6.23 -3.23 6.73
N GLN A 86 -6.68 -4.47 6.67
CA GLN A 86 -8.05 -4.86 6.27
C GLN A 86 -8.71 -5.62 7.43
N GLU A 87 -10.04 -5.68 7.48
CA GLU A 87 -10.77 -6.30 8.60
C GLU A 87 -10.54 -7.81 8.72
N ASN A 88 -10.22 -8.46 7.61
CA ASN A 88 -10.08 -9.91 7.47
C ASN A 88 -8.62 -10.41 7.50
N THR A 89 -7.64 -9.51 7.63
CA THR A 89 -6.22 -9.88 7.58
C THR A 89 -5.33 -8.86 8.29
N ASP A 90 -4.34 -9.38 9.03
CA ASP A 90 -3.22 -8.62 9.56
C ASP A 90 -1.95 -8.79 8.71
N ASN A 91 -2.01 -9.57 7.61
CA ASN A 91 -0.89 -9.76 6.72
C ASN A 91 -0.74 -8.59 5.73
N THR A 92 -0.49 -7.40 6.27
CA THR A 92 -0.32 -6.15 5.53
C THR A 92 0.95 -5.44 5.97
N VAL A 93 1.51 -4.60 5.10
CA VAL A 93 2.73 -3.84 5.42
C VAL A 93 2.48 -2.90 6.62
N GLU A 94 1.32 -2.24 6.66
CA GLU A 94 0.94 -1.34 7.75
C GLU A 94 0.87 -2.08 9.09
N ALA A 95 0.32 -3.29 9.15
CA ALA A 95 0.28 -4.07 10.38
C ALA A 95 1.70 -4.33 10.93
N ARG A 96 2.63 -4.73 10.07
CA ARG A 96 4.04 -4.98 10.43
C ARG A 96 4.78 -3.71 10.86
N VAL A 97 4.49 -2.58 10.21
CA VAL A 97 5.03 -1.27 10.61
C VAL A 97 4.52 -0.87 12.00
N PHE A 98 3.24 -1.05 12.27
CA PHE A 98 2.67 -0.74 13.60
C PHE A 98 3.17 -1.68 14.69
N GLU A 99 3.37 -2.98 14.38
CA GLU A 99 4.02 -3.92 15.28
C GLU A 99 5.43 -3.44 15.67
N ALA A 100 6.22 -3.00 14.69
CA ALA A 100 7.56 -2.43 14.91
C ALA A 100 7.54 -1.14 15.75
N LEU A 101 6.63 -0.21 15.45
CA LEU A 101 6.47 1.06 16.18
C LEU A 101 6.09 0.83 17.66
N LEU A 102 5.20 -0.12 17.94
CA LEU A 102 4.78 -0.49 19.30
C LEU A 102 5.88 -1.25 20.06
N LYS A 103 6.61 -2.13 19.37
CA LYS A 103 7.71 -2.92 19.95
C LYS A 103 8.89 -2.04 20.35
N THR A 104 9.19 -1.01 19.55
CA THR A 104 10.25 -0.02 19.79
C THR A 104 9.84 1.11 20.75
N LYS A 105 8.57 1.12 21.20
CA LYS A 105 8.00 2.19 22.03
C LYS A 105 8.14 3.57 21.39
N LEU A 106 8.03 3.63 20.06
CA LEU A 106 7.98 4.89 19.34
C LEU A 106 6.57 5.49 19.34
N ILE A 107 5.54 4.66 19.45
CA ILE A 107 4.15 5.09 19.62
C ILE A 107 3.48 4.32 20.76
N GLN A 108 2.46 4.93 21.36
CA GLN A 108 1.60 4.29 22.35
C GLN A 108 0.55 3.39 21.69
N ASP A 109 -0.18 3.95 20.73
CA ASP A 109 -1.20 3.29 19.93
C ASP A 109 -1.37 4.02 18.59
N ARG A 110 -2.23 3.48 17.72
CA ARG A 110 -2.45 4.03 16.38
C ARG A 110 -3.35 5.27 16.38
N GLN A 111 -4.29 5.34 17.32
CA GLN A 111 -5.30 6.38 17.38
C GLN A 111 -4.69 7.71 17.83
N SER A 112 -3.71 7.66 18.73
CA SER A 112 -3.04 8.84 19.27
C SER A 112 -1.78 9.28 18.51
N SER A 113 -1.41 8.59 17.41
CA SER A 113 -0.13 8.80 16.72
C SER A 113 -0.21 9.73 15.50
N ASN A 114 -1.32 10.42 15.27
CA ASN A 114 -1.49 11.35 14.13
C ASN A 114 -1.07 10.74 12.78
N TYR A 115 -1.54 9.53 12.50
CA TYR A 115 -1.06 8.72 11.39
C TYR A 115 -1.77 9.02 10.06
N HIS A 116 -0.99 9.34 9.02
CA HIS A 116 -1.44 9.42 7.63
C HIS A 116 -0.52 8.63 6.70
N ARG A 117 -1.05 8.22 5.55
CA ARG A 117 -0.34 7.44 4.52
C ARG A 117 -0.51 8.07 3.15
N CYS A 118 0.58 8.12 2.38
CA CYS A 118 0.60 8.71 1.06
C CYS A 118 -0.13 7.86 0.01
N GLY A 119 0.20 6.57 -0.05
CA GLY A 119 -0.41 5.61 -0.98
C GLY A 119 -1.07 4.43 -0.26
N ARG A 120 -2.01 3.78 -0.93
CA ARG A 120 -2.56 2.46 -0.55
C ARG A 120 -2.24 1.51 -1.69
N THR A 121 -1.09 0.86 -1.64
CA THR A 121 -0.73 -0.15 -2.65
C THR A 121 -1.59 -1.39 -2.46
N ASP A 122 -1.97 -2.00 -3.58
CA ASP A 122 -2.80 -3.20 -3.61
C ASP A 122 -2.00 -4.43 -3.18
N LYS A 123 -2.70 -5.57 -3.01
CA LYS A 123 -2.07 -6.87 -2.79
C LYS A 123 -0.98 -7.12 -3.83
N GLY A 124 0.18 -7.59 -3.38
CA GLY A 124 1.32 -7.94 -4.23
C GLY A 124 2.15 -6.75 -4.75
N VAL A 125 1.63 -5.52 -4.68
CA VAL A 125 2.31 -4.32 -5.18
C VAL A 125 3.42 -3.88 -4.22
N SER A 126 4.62 -3.65 -4.76
CA SER A 126 5.79 -3.22 -4.00
C SER A 126 5.87 -1.71 -3.87
N ALA A 127 6.76 -1.20 -3.01
CA ALA A 127 7.10 0.22 -2.97
C ALA A 127 8.57 0.45 -2.65
N PHE A 128 9.17 1.46 -3.26
CA PHE A 128 10.51 1.94 -2.92
C PHE A 128 10.46 3.20 -2.05
N SER A 129 9.45 4.05 -2.25
CA SER A 129 9.31 5.33 -1.55
C SER A 129 7.87 5.56 -1.10
N GLN A 130 7.30 4.60 -0.36
CA GLN A 130 6.05 4.84 0.36
C GLN A 130 6.33 5.82 1.50
N VAL A 131 5.45 6.78 1.73
CA VAL A 131 5.60 7.75 2.82
C VAL A 131 4.40 7.70 3.75
N ILE A 132 4.67 7.70 5.05
CA ILE A 132 3.70 7.93 6.11
C ILE A 132 4.06 9.19 6.88
N SER A 133 3.09 9.89 7.45
CA SER A 133 3.33 10.89 8.48
C SER A 133 2.77 10.41 9.82
N ILE A 134 3.49 10.65 10.90
CA ILE A 134 3.20 10.06 12.21
C ILE A 134 3.93 10.82 13.33
N ASP A 135 3.34 10.86 14.53
CA ASP A 135 3.99 11.33 15.75
C ASP A 135 4.79 10.19 16.39
N LEU A 136 6.10 10.38 16.51
CA LEU A 136 7.00 9.44 17.18
C LEU A 136 7.50 10.02 18.50
N ARG A 137 7.79 9.16 19.49
CA ARG A 137 8.54 9.55 20.69
C ARG A 137 9.87 10.18 20.28
N SER A 138 10.22 11.30 20.89
CA SER A 138 11.40 12.12 20.60
C SER A 138 12.34 12.20 21.80
N SER A 139 13.65 12.30 21.57
CA SER A 139 14.62 12.69 22.60
C SER A 139 14.77 14.20 22.73
N GLN A 140 14.27 14.95 21.74
CA GLN A 140 14.37 16.41 21.66
C GLN A 140 13.19 17.11 22.34
N PHE A 141 13.48 18.25 22.98
CA PHE A 141 12.52 19.14 23.64
C PHE A 141 12.18 20.40 22.83
N SER A 142 12.81 20.58 21.67
CA SER A 142 12.56 21.69 20.76
C SER A 142 12.88 21.30 19.31
N GLY A 143 12.48 22.15 18.36
CA GLY A 143 12.69 21.95 16.92
C GLY A 143 11.41 21.59 16.16
N LEU A 144 11.52 21.49 14.83
CA LEU A 144 10.38 21.30 13.94
C LEU A 144 9.59 20.03 14.28
N GLY A 145 8.27 20.19 14.47
CA GLY A 145 7.34 19.10 14.76
C GLY A 145 7.39 18.58 16.20
N VAL A 146 8.23 19.12 17.08
CA VAL A 146 8.35 18.65 18.46
C VAL A 146 7.21 19.19 19.33
N THR A 147 6.59 18.30 20.12
CA THR A 147 5.58 18.60 21.13
C THR A 147 6.04 18.03 22.47
N VAL A 148 6.13 18.89 23.48
CA VAL A 148 6.54 18.51 24.85
C VAL A 148 5.30 18.43 25.75
N PRO A 149 5.08 17.32 26.49
CA PRO A 149 4.00 17.24 27.46
C PRO A 149 4.15 18.27 28.60
N ALA A 150 3.02 18.74 29.14
CA ALA A 150 3.01 19.72 30.23
C ALA A 150 3.75 19.19 31.47
N GLY A 151 4.62 20.02 32.04
CA GLY A 151 5.41 19.69 33.25
C GLY A 151 6.62 18.78 33.01
N VAL A 152 6.98 18.48 31.75
CA VAL A 152 8.18 17.72 31.40
C VAL A 152 9.30 18.66 30.99
N GLU A 153 10.28 18.83 31.86
CA GLU A 153 11.47 19.66 31.60
C GLU A 153 12.65 18.82 31.09
N PRO A 154 13.53 19.39 30.24
CA PRO A 154 14.77 18.72 29.86
C PRO A 154 15.63 18.48 31.09
N LYS A 155 16.14 17.25 31.24
CA LYS A 155 17.12 16.95 32.30
C LYS A 155 18.38 17.78 32.05
N ALA A 156 19.00 18.34 33.09
CA ALA A 156 20.25 19.09 32.97
C ALA A 156 21.30 18.27 32.18
N GLY A 157 21.70 18.77 31.01
CA GLY A 157 22.60 18.08 30.07
C GLY A 157 21.94 17.44 28.83
N SER A 158 20.60 17.48 28.70
CA SER A 158 19.85 16.96 27.52
C SER A 158 19.40 18.04 26.53
N GLY A 159 19.79 19.30 26.75
CA GLY A 159 19.43 20.43 25.89
C GLY A 159 20.27 20.45 24.62
N ALA A 160 19.63 20.20 23.47
CA ALA A 160 20.09 20.40 22.08
C ALA A 160 21.38 19.67 21.62
N ALA A 161 22.22 19.16 22.51
CA ALA A 161 23.52 18.55 22.17
C ALA A 161 23.46 17.04 21.89
N THR A 162 22.37 16.35 22.23
CA THR A 162 22.20 14.91 21.96
C THR A 162 21.44 14.69 20.66
N ALA A 163 21.90 13.78 19.80
CA ALA A 163 21.19 13.41 18.57
C ALA A 163 19.76 12.92 18.85
N GLU A 164 18.88 13.06 17.86
CA GLU A 164 17.53 12.46 17.87
C GLU A 164 17.62 10.93 17.99
N LEU A 165 16.52 10.29 18.40
CA LEU A 165 16.43 8.83 18.36
C LEU A 165 16.70 8.29 16.94
N PRO A 166 17.51 7.22 16.79
CA PRO A 166 17.84 6.64 15.49
C PRO A 166 16.66 5.80 14.98
N TYR A 167 15.61 6.49 14.51
CA TYR A 167 14.33 5.87 14.14
C TYR A 167 14.50 4.76 13.11
N ILE A 168 15.39 4.93 12.12
CA ILE A 168 15.58 3.97 11.05
C ILE A 168 16.19 2.69 11.59
N LYS A 169 17.28 2.81 12.35
CA LYS A 169 17.92 1.67 13.01
C LYS A 169 17.01 0.96 14.00
N MET A 170 16.23 1.70 14.78
CA MET A 170 15.27 1.12 15.73
C MET A 170 14.21 0.28 15.03
N LEU A 171 13.63 0.80 13.94
CA LEU A 171 12.60 0.12 13.18
C LEU A 171 13.15 -1.08 12.40
N ASN A 172 14.24 -0.90 11.65
CA ASN A 172 14.82 -1.96 10.82
C ASN A 172 15.31 -3.18 11.62
N ARG A 173 15.66 -3.01 12.90
CA ARG A 173 16.00 -4.13 13.81
C ARG A 173 14.83 -5.05 14.14
N VAL A 174 13.59 -4.59 13.99
CA VAL A 174 12.39 -5.36 14.35
C VAL A 174 11.41 -5.54 13.20
N LEU A 175 11.59 -4.84 12.09
CA LEU A 175 10.80 -5.03 10.87
C LEU A 175 11.18 -6.36 10.18
N PRO A 176 10.21 -7.03 9.52
CA PRO A 176 10.48 -8.13 8.61
C PRO A 176 11.52 -7.77 7.54
N PRO A 177 12.31 -8.73 7.01
CA PRO A 177 13.42 -8.44 6.11
C PRO A 177 13.03 -7.76 4.78
N ASP A 178 11.79 -7.93 4.38
CA ASP A 178 11.17 -7.41 3.15
C ASP A 178 10.46 -6.07 3.36
N ILE A 179 10.54 -5.46 4.56
CA ILE A 179 10.07 -4.10 4.86
C ILE A 179 11.21 -3.31 5.51
N ARG A 180 11.53 -2.14 4.97
CA ARG A 180 12.60 -1.27 5.46
C ARG A 180 12.16 0.17 5.58
N ALA A 181 12.52 0.80 6.69
CA ALA A 181 12.59 2.24 6.78
C ALA A 181 13.87 2.71 6.10
N LEU A 182 13.78 3.74 5.25
CA LEU A 182 14.90 4.27 4.47
C LEU A 182 15.44 5.57 5.06
N SER A 183 14.52 6.48 5.39
CA SER A 183 14.83 7.82 5.86
C SER A 183 13.61 8.42 6.54
N TRP A 184 13.82 9.47 7.32
CA TRP A 184 12.76 10.23 7.95
C TRP A 184 13.01 11.73 7.81
N SER A 185 11.99 12.55 8.03
CA SER A 185 12.11 14.01 8.01
C SER A 185 11.24 14.61 9.11
N PRO A 186 11.74 15.58 9.91
CA PRO A 186 10.87 16.39 10.74
C PRO A 186 9.82 17.10 9.88
N ALA A 187 8.56 17.06 10.30
CA ALA A 187 7.46 17.65 9.54
C ALA A 187 6.76 18.73 10.38
N PRO A 188 6.24 19.81 9.76
CA PRO A 188 5.50 20.83 10.47
C PRO A 188 4.20 20.28 11.07
N SER A 189 3.68 20.96 12.09
CA SER A 189 2.37 20.62 12.65
C SER A 189 1.29 20.71 11.56
N GLY A 190 0.46 19.68 11.45
CA GLY A 190 -0.59 19.59 10.42
C GLY A 190 -0.18 18.92 9.11
N PHE A 191 1.11 18.62 8.90
CA PHE A 191 1.56 17.88 7.71
C PHE A 191 0.88 16.50 7.62
N SER A 192 0.42 16.15 6.43
CA SER A 192 -0.21 14.89 6.09
C SER A 192 0.44 14.30 4.87
N ALA A 193 1.09 13.14 5.03
CA ALA A 193 1.64 12.40 3.90
C ALA A 193 0.59 12.08 2.81
N ARG A 194 -0.70 12.08 3.17
CA ARG A 194 -1.80 11.90 2.23
C ARG A 194 -2.07 13.15 1.40
N PHE A 195 -2.28 14.28 2.06
CA PHE A 195 -2.84 15.50 1.45
C PHE A 195 -1.75 16.42 0.89
N ASP A 196 -0.55 16.42 1.47
CA ASP A 196 0.54 17.31 1.05
C ASP A 196 1.47 16.70 -0.01
N CYS A 197 1.23 15.44 -0.40
CA CYS A 197 1.99 14.83 -1.47
C CYS A 197 1.57 15.41 -2.82
N GLN A 198 2.54 15.95 -3.53
CA GLN A 198 2.37 16.66 -4.80
C GLN A 198 2.20 15.70 -5.98
N SER A 199 2.97 14.61 -6.00
CA SER A 199 2.87 13.62 -7.07
C SER A 199 3.41 12.25 -6.63
N ARG A 200 2.95 11.21 -7.32
CA ARG A 200 3.42 9.84 -7.18
C ARG A 200 3.91 9.33 -8.52
N THR A 201 5.04 8.62 -8.51
CA THR A 201 5.58 7.91 -9.66
C THR A 201 5.44 6.41 -9.43
N TYR A 202 4.77 5.73 -10.35
CA TYR A 202 4.71 4.28 -10.40
C TYR A 202 5.57 3.74 -11.53
N ARG A 203 6.17 2.58 -11.30
CA ARG A 203 6.86 1.79 -12.33
C ARG A 203 6.22 0.41 -12.43
N TYR A 204 5.99 -0.04 -13.65
CA TYR A 204 5.53 -1.38 -13.95
C TYR A 204 6.56 -2.06 -14.86
N TYR A 205 7.18 -3.13 -14.37
CA TYR A 205 8.23 -3.85 -15.10
C TYR A 205 7.64 -5.01 -15.91
N PHE A 206 8.12 -5.23 -17.13
CA PHE A 206 7.63 -6.32 -17.98
C PHE A 206 8.67 -6.75 -19.04
N PRO A 207 8.71 -8.02 -19.45
CA PRO A 207 9.54 -8.46 -20.58
C PRO A 207 8.97 -7.98 -21.91
N ARG A 208 9.83 -7.79 -22.93
CA ARG A 208 9.42 -7.41 -24.29
C ARG A 208 8.45 -8.42 -24.89
N GLY A 209 8.73 -9.72 -24.79
CA GLY A 209 7.98 -10.77 -25.47
C GLY A 209 7.84 -10.47 -26.97
N ASN A 210 6.62 -10.58 -27.49
CA ASN A 210 6.24 -10.18 -28.84
C ASN A 210 5.54 -8.80 -28.89
N LEU A 211 5.66 -7.99 -27.84
CA LEU A 211 5.01 -6.68 -27.77
C LEU A 211 5.68 -5.66 -28.71
N ASP A 212 4.86 -4.87 -29.38
CA ASP A 212 5.26 -3.64 -30.07
C ASP A 212 5.42 -2.53 -29.03
N VAL A 213 6.60 -2.48 -28.40
CA VAL A 213 6.90 -1.56 -27.29
C VAL A 213 7.04 -0.11 -27.74
N GLU A 214 7.38 0.09 -29.01
CA GLU A 214 7.38 1.40 -29.66
C GLU A 214 5.93 1.91 -29.77
N LEU A 215 4.99 1.11 -30.30
CA LEU A 215 3.57 1.47 -30.30
C LEU A 215 3.02 1.70 -28.88
N MET A 216 3.46 0.93 -27.89
CA MET A 216 3.09 1.14 -26.49
C MET A 216 3.61 2.47 -25.94
N ALA A 217 4.84 2.88 -26.29
CA ALA A 217 5.42 4.16 -25.86
C ALA A 217 4.62 5.34 -26.42
N GLU A 218 4.24 5.26 -27.68
CA GLU A 218 3.46 6.29 -28.38
C GLU A 218 2.05 6.37 -27.80
N ALA A 219 1.43 5.22 -27.55
CA ALA A 219 0.12 5.13 -26.92
C ALA A 219 0.12 5.67 -25.47
N ALA A 220 1.18 5.41 -24.70
CA ALA A 220 1.27 5.85 -23.30
C ALA A 220 1.15 7.37 -23.16
N LYS A 221 1.63 8.15 -24.14
CA LYS A 221 1.50 9.62 -24.16
C LYS A 221 0.05 10.11 -24.15
N ARG A 222 -0.89 9.31 -24.65
CA ARG A 222 -2.32 9.66 -24.65
C ARG A 222 -2.94 9.68 -23.25
N TYR A 223 -2.26 9.14 -22.23
CA TYR A 223 -2.69 9.27 -20.85
C TYR A 223 -2.34 10.61 -20.22
N GLU A 224 -1.38 11.36 -20.76
CA GLU A 224 -0.91 12.62 -20.19
C GLU A 224 -2.01 13.69 -20.26
N GLY A 225 -2.06 14.55 -19.24
CA GLY A 225 -3.10 15.57 -19.06
C GLY A 225 -4.15 15.18 -18.02
N THR A 226 -5.24 15.93 -18.00
CA THR A 226 -6.32 15.79 -17.02
C THR A 226 -7.55 15.18 -17.68
N HIS A 227 -7.89 13.95 -17.31
CA HIS A 227 -8.96 13.17 -17.94
C HIS A 227 -9.83 12.46 -16.90
N ASP A 228 -11.01 12.00 -17.31
CA ASP A 228 -11.83 11.09 -16.52
C ASP A 228 -11.39 9.63 -16.74
N PHE A 229 -10.83 9.02 -15.70
CA PHE A 229 -10.27 7.66 -15.76
C PHE A 229 -11.26 6.58 -15.31
N ARG A 230 -12.58 6.83 -15.26
CA ARG A 230 -13.57 5.83 -14.78
C ARG A 230 -13.54 4.51 -15.57
N ASN A 231 -13.22 4.58 -16.86
CA ASN A 231 -13.07 3.41 -17.73
C ASN A 231 -11.73 2.70 -17.58
N LEU A 232 -10.80 3.30 -16.84
CA LEU A 232 -9.43 2.84 -16.59
C LEU A 232 -9.15 2.67 -15.09
N CYS A 233 -10.17 2.39 -14.28
CA CYS A 233 -10.01 2.09 -12.86
C CYS A 233 -11.10 1.11 -12.38
N LYS A 234 -11.02 0.68 -11.12
CA LYS A 234 -12.15 0.07 -10.42
C LYS A 234 -12.96 1.18 -9.73
N MET A 235 -14.18 1.42 -10.18
CA MET A 235 -15.05 2.43 -9.59
C MET A 235 -15.44 2.05 -8.16
N ASP A 236 -14.87 2.77 -7.18
CA ASP A 236 -15.00 2.50 -5.75
C ASP A 236 -16.04 3.41 -5.07
N VAL A 237 -17.22 3.48 -5.70
CA VAL A 237 -18.35 4.35 -5.27
C VAL A 237 -18.78 4.02 -3.84
N GLY A 238 -18.70 2.75 -3.43
CA GLY A 238 -19.02 2.31 -2.08
C GLY A 238 -18.15 2.93 -0.98
N ASN A 239 -16.95 3.41 -1.34
CA ASN A 239 -16.04 4.13 -0.44
C ASN A 239 -16.10 5.66 -0.64
N GLY A 240 -17.15 6.16 -1.30
CA GLY A 240 -17.39 7.59 -1.49
C GLY A 240 -16.63 8.22 -2.66
N VAL A 241 -16.03 7.42 -3.55
CA VAL A 241 -15.34 7.96 -4.74
C VAL A 241 -16.36 8.27 -5.83
N LEU A 242 -16.54 9.56 -6.10
CA LEU A 242 -17.47 10.07 -7.11
C LEU A 242 -16.78 10.85 -8.23
N GLN A 243 -15.56 11.34 -7.97
CA GLN A 243 -14.74 12.05 -8.95
C GLN A 243 -13.62 11.16 -9.50
N PHE A 244 -13.65 10.94 -10.80
CA PHE A 244 -12.74 10.08 -11.56
C PHE A 244 -11.74 10.87 -12.40
N GLN A 245 -11.82 12.19 -12.36
CA GLN A 245 -10.83 13.04 -13.01
C GLN A 245 -9.46 12.92 -12.31
N ARG A 246 -8.40 12.63 -13.06
CA ARG A 246 -7.02 12.61 -12.57
C ARG A 246 -6.08 13.28 -13.57
N THR A 247 -4.99 13.81 -13.05
CA THR A 247 -3.93 14.46 -13.85
C THR A 247 -2.69 13.58 -13.87
N ILE A 248 -2.31 13.14 -15.06
CA ILE A 248 -1.07 12.44 -15.34
C ILE A 248 -0.08 13.47 -15.91
N ALA A 249 1.02 13.67 -15.19
CA ALA A 249 2.07 14.61 -15.57
C ALA A 249 2.98 14.03 -16.64
N SER A 250 3.29 12.72 -16.56
CA SER A 250 4.06 12.03 -17.59
C SER A 250 3.73 10.54 -17.61
N ALA A 251 3.83 9.96 -18.80
CA ALA A 251 3.72 8.52 -19.03
C ALA A 251 4.75 8.10 -20.09
N SER A 252 5.47 7.01 -19.85
CA SER A 252 6.50 6.53 -20.78
C SER A 252 6.69 5.02 -20.70
N VAL A 253 7.05 4.42 -21.83
CA VAL A 253 7.54 3.05 -21.92
C VAL A 253 8.97 3.09 -22.44
N ARG A 254 9.90 2.46 -21.73
CA ARG A 254 11.33 2.47 -22.10
C ARG A 254 12.03 1.19 -21.65
N PRO A 255 13.13 0.78 -22.30
CA PRO A 255 13.93 -0.34 -21.82
C PRO A 255 14.52 -0.03 -20.44
N CYS A 256 14.63 -1.05 -19.59
CA CYS A 256 15.31 -0.93 -18.29
C CYS A 256 16.83 -0.74 -18.47
N GLU A 257 17.41 -1.40 -19.47
CA GLU A 257 18.82 -1.31 -19.86
C GLU A 257 18.89 -0.79 -21.30
N PRO A 258 19.22 0.50 -21.53
CA PRO A 258 19.23 1.10 -22.87
C PRO A 258 20.23 0.44 -23.83
N ASP A 259 21.41 0.07 -23.31
CA ASP A 259 22.55 -0.41 -24.10
C ASP A 259 22.57 -1.93 -24.29
N HIS A 260 21.43 -2.61 -24.12
CA HIS A 260 21.34 -4.06 -24.28
C HIS A 260 21.74 -4.47 -25.72
N PRO A 261 22.64 -5.45 -25.91
CA PRO A 261 23.21 -5.79 -27.21
C PRO A 261 22.19 -6.38 -28.19
N SER A 262 21.10 -6.94 -27.68
CA SER A 262 19.99 -7.46 -28.48
C SER A 262 18.72 -6.66 -28.19
N PRO A 263 18.34 -5.69 -29.03
CA PRO A 263 17.18 -4.84 -28.78
C PRO A 263 15.84 -5.57 -28.97
N THR A 264 15.85 -6.67 -29.72
CA THR A 264 14.70 -7.51 -30.03
C THR A 264 14.61 -8.77 -29.16
N ASP A 265 15.46 -8.90 -28.14
CA ASP A 265 15.40 -10.02 -27.20
C ASP A 265 14.03 -10.04 -26.48
N PRO A 266 13.24 -11.12 -26.61
CA PRO A 266 11.95 -11.26 -25.93
C PRO A 266 12.06 -11.17 -24.41
N GLN A 267 13.20 -11.53 -23.82
CA GLN A 267 13.41 -11.48 -22.37
C GLN A 267 13.86 -10.10 -21.88
N ARG A 268 14.19 -9.17 -22.78
CA ARG A 268 14.61 -7.80 -22.42
C ARG A 268 13.53 -7.12 -21.60
N LEU A 269 13.90 -6.57 -20.44
CA LEU A 269 12.96 -5.89 -19.56
C LEU A 269 12.73 -4.44 -19.97
N TYR A 270 11.46 -4.05 -19.92
CA TYR A 270 10.94 -2.70 -20.12
C TYR A 270 10.24 -2.22 -18.85
N VAL A 271 10.10 -0.91 -18.74
CA VAL A 271 9.35 -0.25 -17.69
C VAL A 271 8.32 0.70 -18.28
N PHE A 272 7.08 0.56 -17.83
CA PHE A 272 6.06 1.60 -17.96
C PHE A 272 6.15 2.48 -16.70
N GLU A 273 6.57 3.73 -16.88
CA GLU A 273 6.68 4.71 -15.81
C GLU A 273 5.59 5.77 -15.98
N VAL A 274 4.80 5.99 -14.92
CA VAL A 274 3.71 6.97 -14.91
C VAL A 274 3.81 7.84 -13.66
N LYS A 275 3.81 9.16 -13.86
CA LYS A 275 3.79 10.18 -12.81
C LYS A 275 2.47 10.92 -12.86
N GLY A 276 1.80 11.04 -11.71
CA GLY A 276 0.53 11.75 -11.61
C GLY A 276 0.33 12.35 -10.22
N LEU A 277 -0.62 13.28 -10.10
CA LEU A 277 -0.91 13.93 -8.81
C LEU A 277 -1.52 12.93 -7.82
N ALA A 278 -2.47 12.13 -8.31
CA ALA A 278 -3.10 11.04 -7.58
C ALA A 278 -3.59 9.97 -8.56
N PHE A 279 -3.84 8.76 -8.05
CA PHE A 279 -4.35 7.63 -8.82
C PHE A 279 -5.61 7.06 -8.18
N LEU A 280 -6.54 6.58 -9.01
CA LEU A 280 -7.72 5.84 -8.60
C LEU A 280 -7.38 4.37 -8.30
N TYR A 281 -8.32 3.69 -7.66
CA TYR A 281 -8.17 2.27 -7.35
C TYR A 281 -7.98 1.44 -8.62
N HIS A 282 -6.89 0.65 -8.66
CA HIS A 282 -6.44 -0.15 -9.81
C HIS A 282 -6.08 0.63 -11.09
N GLN A 283 -5.94 1.96 -11.04
CA GLN A 283 -5.80 2.76 -12.26
C GLN A 283 -4.59 2.37 -13.10
N VAL A 284 -3.39 2.34 -12.50
CA VAL A 284 -2.15 2.04 -13.21
C VAL A 284 -2.16 0.65 -13.85
N ARG A 285 -2.76 -0.34 -13.18
CA ARG A 285 -2.88 -1.71 -13.71
C ARG A 285 -3.88 -1.82 -14.86
N CYS A 286 -4.95 -1.00 -14.85
CA CYS A 286 -5.86 -0.88 -15.99
C CYS A 286 -5.18 -0.18 -17.17
N MET A 287 -4.41 0.89 -16.91
CA MET A 287 -3.64 1.58 -17.95
C MET A 287 -2.65 0.63 -18.62
N MET A 288 -1.91 -0.15 -17.81
CA MET A 288 -0.97 -1.15 -18.31
C MET A 288 -1.69 -2.26 -19.08
N ALA A 289 -2.86 -2.72 -18.65
CA ALA A 289 -3.65 -3.73 -19.36
C ALA A 289 -3.99 -3.30 -20.79
N VAL A 290 -4.40 -2.04 -20.97
CA VAL A 290 -4.69 -1.49 -22.30
C VAL A 290 -3.41 -1.35 -23.13
N LEU A 291 -2.29 -0.92 -22.53
CA LEU A 291 -0.99 -0.91 -23.22
C LEU A 291 -0.57 -2.31 -23.67
N LEU A 292 -0.78 -3.35 -22.87
CA LEU A 292 -0.48 -4.73 -23.25
C LEU A 292 -1.32 -5.19 -24.45
N LEU A 293 -2.58 -4.78 -24.54
CA LEU A 293 -3.45 -5.07 -25.69
C LEU A 293 -2.99 -4.33 -26.96
N ILE A 294 -2.54 -3.08 -26.80
CA ILE A 294 -1.96 -2.29 -27.89
C ILE A 294 -0.64 -2.88 -28.37
N GLY A 295 0.26 -3.24 -27.46
CA GLY A 295 1.52 -3.90 -27.80
C GLY A 295 1.32 -5.25 -28.47
N GLN A 296 0.21 -5.94 -28.19
CA GLN A 296 -0.23 -7.15 -28.90
C GLN A 296 -0.84 -6.88 -30.27
N LYS A 297 -1.02 -5.61 -30.66
CA LYS A 297 -1.76 -5.19 -31.86
C LYS A 297 -3.21 -5.68 -31.89
N LEU A 298 -3.77 -5.97 -30.71
CA LEU A 298 -5.18 -6.33 -30.56
C LEU A 298 -6.07 -5.10 -30.46
N GLU A 299 -5.50 -3.97 -30.04
CA GLU A 299 -6.14 -2.66 -30.05
C GLU A 299 -5.25 -1.64 -30.73
N ALA A 300 -5.87 -0.64 -31.36
CA ALA A 300 -5.18 0.54 -31.85
C ALA A 300 -4.91 1.53 -30.70
N GLN A 301 -3.89 2.38 -30.80
CA GLN A 301 -3.53 3.36 -29.76
C GLN A 301 -4.66 4.36 -29.43
N GLU A 302 -5.56 4.62 -30.38
CA GLU A 302 -6.72 5.51 -30.25
C GLU A 302 -7.71 5.03 -29.18
N ILE A 303 -7.68 3.73 -28.82
CA ILE A 303 -8.55 3.17 -27.79
C ILE A 303 -8.40 3.90 -26.45
N ILE A 304 -7.20 4.40 -26.13
CA ILE A 304 -6.96 5.16 -24.90
C ILE A 304 -7.81 6.44 -24.93
N SER A 305 -7.74 7.20 -26.02
CA SER A 305 -8.52 8.43 -26.19
C SER A 305 -10.03 8.14 -26.15
N GLN A 306 -10.48 7.05 -26.77
CA GLN A 306 -11.89 6.64 -26.74
C GLN A 306 -12.36 6.25 -25.33
N LEU A 307 -11.53 5.56 -24.54
CA LEU A 307 -11.86 5.18 -23.17
C LEU A 307 -11.87 6.39 -22.22
N LEU A 308 -11.06 7.42 -22.48
CA LEU A 308 -11.05 8.67 -21.73
C LEU A 308 -12.23 9.60 -22.12
N ASP A 309 -12.78 9.43 -23.33
CA ASP A 309 -13.97 10.13 -23.79
C ASP A 309 -15.24 9.51 -23.20
N VAL A 310 -15.56 9.91 -21.98
CA VAL A 310 -16.75 9.46 -21.25
C VAL A 310 -18.06 9.99 -21.81
N ALA A 311 -18.03 11.00 -22.70
CA ALA A 311 -19.25 11.50 -23.33
C ALA A 311 -19.75 10.52 -24.39
N ASN A 312 -18.85 9.99 -25.22
CA ASN A 312 -19.17 8.98 -26.22
C ASN A 312 -19.12 7.55 -25.67
N ASN A 313 -18.27 7.29 -24.67
CA ASN A 313 -18.09 5.97 -24.05
C ASN A 313 -18.32 6.03 -22.52
N PRO A 314 -19.57 6.21 -22.06
CA PRO A 314 -19.87 6.49 -20.65
C PRO A 314 -19.68 5.30 -19.70
N ARG A 315 -19.48 4.09 -20.24
CA ARG A 315 -19.42 2.85 -19.45
C ARG A 315 -18.13 2.09 -19.73
N LYS A 316 -17.55 1.58 -18.64
CA LYS A 316 -16.31 0.80 -18.68
C LYS A 316 -16.54 -0.54 -19.38
N PRO A 317 -15.84 -0.86 -20.49
CA PRO A 317 -15.89 -2.19 -21.08
C PRO A 317 -15.25 -3.23 -20.14
N GLN A 318 -15.68 -4.49 -20.24
CA GLN A 318 -15.10 -5.57 -19.45
C GLN A 318 -13.72 -5.98 -19.97
N TYR A 319 -12.69 -5.87 -19.11
CA TYR A 319 -11.35 -6.38 -19.37
C TYR A 319 -10.62 -6.70 -18.06
N SER A 320 -9.70 -7.67 -18.13
CA SER A 320 -8.81 -8.02 -17.02
C SER A 320 -7.72 -6.96 -16.83
N MET A 321 -7.25 -6.79 -15.61
CA MET A 321 -6.16 -5.86 -15.32
C MET A 321 -4.81 -6.57 -15.46
N ALA A 322 -3.74 -5.80 -15.61
CA ALA A 322 -2.39 -6.34 -15.55
C ALA A 322 -2.10 -6.87 -14.13
N VAL A 323 -1.28 -7.91 -13.99
CA VAL A 323 -0.92 -8.53 -12.69
C VAL A 323 -0.26 -7.53 -11.72
N ASP A 324 -0.32 -7.80 -10.41
CA ASP A 324 0.09 -6.82 -9.37
C ASP A 324 1.60 -6.77 -9.10
N TYR A 325 2.27 -7.93 -9.04
CA TYR A 325 3.66 -8.06 -8.58
C TYR A 325 4.72 -7.23 -9.31
N PRO A 326 4.55 -6.81 -10.60
CA PRO A 326 5.52 -5.95 -11.28
C PRO A 326 5.32 -4.46 -11.00
N LEU A 327 4.22 -4.07 -10.36
CA LEU A 327 3.93 -2.68 -10.04
C LEU A 327 4.66 -2.25 -8.76
N VAL A 328 5.29 -1.09 -8.83
CA VAL A 328 6.04 -0.48 -7.73
C VAL A 328 5.63 0.98 -7.56
N LEU A 329 5.21 1.37 -6.35
CA LEU A 329 5.18 2.78 -5.96
C LEU A 329 6.63 3.25 -5.78
N TYR A 330 7.16 3.92 -6.80
CA TYR A 330 8.58 4.20 -6.89
C TYR A 330 8.98 5.48 -6.16
N GLU A 331 8.16 6.52 -6.29
CA GLU A 331 8.45 7.83 -5.70
C GLU A 331 7.18 8.54 -5.22
N CYS A 332 7.27 9.23 -4.08
CA CYS A 332 6.31 10.21 -3.62
C CYS A 332 7.02 11.55 -3.44
N HIS A 333 6.53 12.60 -4.08
CA HIS A 333 7.12 13.93 -4.01
C HIS A 333 6.39 14.81 -2.99
N PHE A 334 7.17 15.56 -2.22
CA PHE A 334 6.73 16.49 -1.17
C PHE A 334 7.65 17.70 -1.17
N ASP A 335 7.08 18.88 -0.99
CA ASP A 335 7.85 20.11 -0.80
C ASP A 335 8.14 20.33 0.69
N GLY A 336 9.27 20.98 0.98
CA GLY A 336 9.63 21.39 2.35
C GLY A 336 10.08 20.27 3.30
N LEU A 337 10.24 19.03 2.81
CA LEU A 337 10.82 17.94 3.59
C LEU A 337 12.32 17.79 3.35
N SER A 338 13.09 17.74 4.43
CA SER A 338 14.52 17.45 4.43
C SER A 338 14.77 16.04 4.94
N TRP A 339 15.06 15.11 4.04
CA TRP A 339 15.24 13.70 4.37
C TRP A 339 16.57 13.44 5.11
N ILE A 340 16.46 12.81 6.27
CA ILE A 340 17.56 12.35 7.10
C ILE A 340 17.65 10.83 6.93
N SER A 341 18.80 10.35 6.47
CA SER A 341 19.12 8.93 6.40
C SER A 341 20.30 8.59 7.30
N GLU A 342 20.44 7.29 7.59
CA GLU A 342 21.53 6.74 8.40
C GLU A 342 22.41 5.89 7.46
N PRO A 343 23.64 6.30 7.12
CA PRO A 343 24.47 5.63 6.09
C PRO A 343 24.76 4.15 6.37
N GLU A 344 24.91 3.78 7.65
CA GLU A 344 25.03 2.38 8.08
C GLU A 344 23.78 1.58 7.69
N GLU A 345 22.59 2.13 7.92
CA GLU A 345 21.32 1.48 7.61
C GLU A 345 21.07 1.43 6.10
N GLU A 346 21.44 2.47 5.35
CA GLU A 346 21.40 2.43 3.88
C GLU A 346 22.28 1.30 3.33
N SER A 347 23.48 1.11 3.88
CA SER A 347 24.39 0.03 3.52
C SER A 347 23.79 -1.34 3.83
N HIS A 348 23.15 -1.51 4.99
CA HIS A 348 22.45 -2.74 5.36
C HIS A 348 21.24 -3.03 4.44
N VAL A 349 20.46 -2.01 4.10
CA VAL A 349 19.32 -2.12 3.17
C VAL A 349 19.83 -2.54 1.79
N LEU A 350 20.88 -1.89 1.27
CA LEU A 350 21.51 -2.23 0.01
C LEU A 350 22.03 -3.67 0.01
N GLY A 351 22.74 -4.09 1.05
CA GLY A 351 23.22 -5.47 1.19
C GLY A 351 22.08 -6.49 1.18
N SER A 352 20.97 -6.20 1.87
CA SER A 352 19.77 -7.05 1.86
C SER A 352 19.14 -7.14 0.47
N LEU A 353 19.02 -6.02 -0.26
CA LEU A 353 18.50 -5.99 -1.62
C LEU A 353 19.40 -6.75 -2.60
N LEU A 354 20.72 -6.57 -2.50
CA LEU A 354 21.69 -7.31 -3.30
C LEU A 354 21.60 -8.81 -3.04
N GLN A 355 21.46 -9.23 -1.78
CA GLN A 355 21.27 -10.64 -1.44
C GLN A 355 20.00 -11.22 -2.07
N HIS A 356 18.87 -10.51 -1.98
CA HIS A 356 17.61 -10.94 -2.63
C HIS A 356 17.74 -10.98 -4.16
N TRP A 357 18.40 -9.98 -4.74
CA TRP A 357 18.68 -9.94 -6.18
C TRP A 357 19.54 -11.13 -6.60
N THR A 358 20.66 -11.41 -5.92
CA THR A 358 21.53 -12.55 -6.23
C THR A 358 20.77 -13.87 -6.16
N GLN A 359 19.97 -14.09 -5.11
CA GLN A 359 19.16 -15.31 -4.99
C GLN A 359 18.14 -15.43 -6.13
N THR A 360 17.49 -14.32 -6.49
CA THR A 360 16.48 -14.30 -7.55
C THR A 360 17.12 -14.50 -8.92
N ALA A 361 18.27 -13.88 -9.18
CA ALA A 361 19.04 -14.02 -10.41
C ALA A 361 19.53 -15.46 -10.60
N VAL A 362 20.06 -16.10 -9.55
CA VAL A 362 20.47 -17.51 -9.61
C VAL A 362 19.27 -18.41 -9.88
N LYS A 363 18.13 -18.21 -9.20
CA LYS A 363 16.89 -18.98 -9.45
C LYS A 363 16.38 -18.77 -10.87
N ALA A 364 16.39 -17.53 -11.36
CA ALA A 364 16.00 -17.19 -12.72
C ALA A 364 16.93 -17.89 -13.74
N GLN A 365 18.25 -17.90 -13.51
CA GLN A 365 19.20 -18.59 -14.37
C GLN A 365 18.99 -20.12 -14.38
N VAL A 366 18.70 -20.73 -13.22
CA VAL A 366 18.37 -22.17 -13.15
C VAL A 366 17.13 -22.47 -13.99
N LEU A 367 16.07 -21.65 -13.86
CA LEU A 367 14.87 -21.77 -14.68
C LEU A 367 15.17 -21.55 -16.16
N HIS A 368 15.97 -20.55 -16.50
CA HIS A 368 16.39 -20.27 -17.87
C HIS A 368 17.13 -21.46 -18.50
N SER A 369 18.06 -22.07 -17.76
CA SER A 369 18.76 -23.29 -18.19
C SER A 369 17.80 -24.48 -18.39
N MET A 370 16.79 -24.64 -17.53
CA MET A 370 15.76 -25.68 -17.71
C MET A 370 14.91 -25.43 -18.95
N ILE A 371 14.49 -24.18 -19.18
CA ILE A 371 13.72 -23.79 -20.39
C ILE A 371 14.54 -24.10 -21.65
N HIS A 372 15.81 -23.69 -21.70
CA HIS A 372 16.69 -23.97 -22.82
C HIS A 372 16.93 -25.48 -23.02
N GLY A 373 17.00 -26.25 -21.94
CA GLY A 373 17.12 -27.71 -22.01
C GLY A 373 15.88 -28.42 -22.57
N LEU A 374 14.72 -27.76 -22.53
CA LEU A 374 13.43 -28.29 -22.99
C LEU A 374 13.05 -27.85 -24.41
N GLN A 375 13.85 -27.02 -25.09
CA GLN A 375 13.49 -26.41 -26.37
C GLN A 375 13.10 -27.44 -27.45
N SER A 376 11.79 -27.70 -27.55
CA SER A 376 11.12 -28.27 -28.70
C SER A 376 10.85 -27.16 -29.73
N THR A 377 10.96 -27.45 -31.02
CA THR A 377 10.85 -26.47 -32.12
C THR A 377 9.48 -25.78 -32.27
N ASP A 378 8.45 -26.19 -31.53
CA ASP A 378 7.06 -25.73 -31.72
C ASP A 378 6.53 -24.76 -30.64
N THR A 379 7.32 -24.35 -29.64
CA THR A 379 6.82 -23.49 -28.55
C THR A 379 7.10 -22.01 -28.81
N ASP A 380 6.03 -21.19 -28.89
CA ASP A 380 6.13 -19.72 -28.95
C ASP A 380 6.37 -19.15 -27.53
N GLU A 381 7.64 -19.10 -27.13
CA GLU A 381 8.07 -18.57 -25.82
C GLU A 381 7.61 -17.12 -25.60
N ALA A 382 7.65 -16.29 -26.64
CA ALA A 382 7.27 -14.87 -26.56
C ALA A 382 5.78 -14.72 -26.21
N GLN A 383 4.93 -15.57 -26.79
CA GLN A 383 3.51 -15.59 -26.49
C GLN A 383 3.19 -16.07 -25.06
N ILE A 384 3.98 -16.99 -24.51
CA ILE A 384 3.82 -17.49 -23.12
C ILE A 384 4.16 -16.39 -22.11
N MET A 385 5.31 -15.72 -22.27
CA MET A 385 5.77 -14.67 -21.35
C MET A 385 4.73 -13.55 -21.20
N GLN A 386 4.06 -13.22 -22.29
CA GLN A 386 2.99 -12.22 -22.30
C GLN A 386 1.74 -12.65 -21.53
N CYS A 387 1.33 -13.92 -21.63
CA CYS A 387 0.12 -14.40 -20.97
C CYS A 387 0.19 -14.25 -19.45
N CYS A 388 1.40 -14.31 -18.88
CA CYS A 388 1.63 -14.16 -17.44
C CYS A 388 1.44 -12.73 -16.91
N LEU A 389 1.26 -11.73 -17.77
CA LEU A 389 1.14 -10.33 -17.37
C LEU A 389 -0.31 -9.85 -17.16
N MET A 390 -1.30 -10.68 -17.47
CA MET A 390 -2.73 -10.35 -17.33
C MET A 390 -3.40 -11.24 -16.29
N GLU A 391 -4.33 -10.69 -15.52
CA GLU A 391 -5.13 -11.48 -14.56
C GLU A 391 -6.15 -12.40 -15.26
N GLY A 392 -6.32 -13.60 -14.73
CA GLY A 392 -7.38 -14.53 -15.12
C GLY A 392 -7.09 -15.31 -16.41
N SER A 393 -8.15 -15.88 -17.00
CA SER A 393 -8.05 -16.73 -18.20
C SER A 393 -8.15 -15.90 -19.48
N ARG A 394 -7.30 -16.18 -20.47
CA ARG A 394 -7.35 -15.56 -21.80
C ARG A 394 -8.57 -16.05 -22.58
N GLN A 395 -9.25 -15.13 -23.27
CA GLN A 395 -10.27 -15.49 -24.25
C GLN A 395 -9.60 -16.03 -25.52
N ARG A 396 -10.09 -17.16 -26.04
CA ARG A 396 -9.54 -17.78 -27.26
C ARG A 396 -9.66 -16.88 -28.49
N ASN A 397 -10.77 -16.17 -28.60
CA ASN A 397 -11.02 -15.21 -29.66
C ASN A 397 -11.02 -13.81 -29.06
N TYR A 398 -10.15 -12.95 -29.57
CA TYR A 398 -10.10 -11.57 -29.12
C TYR A 398 -11.34 -10.81 -29.61
N ARG A 399 -11.97 -10.04 -28.70
CA ARG A 399 -13.03 -9.09 -29.03
C ARG A 399 -12.55 -7.67 -28.72
N PRO A 400 -12.64 -6.71 -29.66
CA PRO A 400 -12.29 -5.31 -29.40
C PRO A 400 -13.00 -4.74 -28.18
N LEU A 401 -12.31 -3.89 -27.40
CA LEU A 401 -12.76 -3.41 -26.11
C LEU A 401 -14.14 -2.73 -26.18
N LEU A 402 -14.36 -1.86 -27.17
CA LEU A 402 -15.62 -1.13 -27.32
C LEU A 402 -16.80 -2.01 -27.75
N GLU A 403 -16.54 -3.22 -28.24
CA GLU A 403 -17.60 -4.17 -28.58
C GLU A 403 -18.02 -5.03 -27.38
N ARG A 404 -17.27 -5.01 -26.28
CA ARG A 404 -17.52 -5.89 -25.12
C ARG A 404 -18.72 -5.45 -24.30
N PRO A 405 -19.33 -6.36 -23.53
CA PRO A 405 -20.24 -5.98 -22.47
C PRO A 405 -19.61 -4.94 -21.55
N CYS A 406 -20.37 -3.91 -21.23
CA CYS A 406 -19.94 -2.85 -20.33
C CYS A 406 -20.40 -3.12 -18.90
N CYS A 407 -19.66 -2.55 -17.94
CA CYS A 407 -20.08 -2.45 -16.55
C CYS A 407 -21.28 -1.51 -16.41
N GLU A 408 -21.94 -1.55 -15.25
CA GLU A 408 -22.92 -0.53 -14.86
C GLU A 408 -22.33 0.88 -14.93
N SER A 409 -23.15 1.86 -15.29
CA SER A 409 -22.75 3.27 -15.33
C SER A 409 -22.46 3.81 -13.93
N LEU A 410 -21.79 4.97 -13.87
CA LEU A 410 -21.50 5.65 -12.62
C LEU A 410 -22.80 6.01 -11.87
N GLU A 411 -23.79 6.53 -12.59
CA GLU A 411 -25.08 6.98 -12.06
C GLU A 411 -25.84 5.80 -11.43
N SER A 412 -25.87 4.65 -12.12
CA SER A 412 -26.47 3.42 -11.60
C SER A 412 -25.78 2.96 -10.31
N ARG A 413 -24.45 2.99 -10.27
CA ARG A 413 -23.69 2.63 -9.06
C ARG A 413 -23.94 3.60 -7.90
N ILE A 414 -24.02 4.90 -8.16
CA ILE A 414 -24.36 5.90 -7.13
C ILE A 414 -25.73 5.59 -6.56
N GLN A 415 -26.74 5.41 -7.41
CA GLN A 415 -28.11 5.07 -6.99
C GLN A 415 -28.14 3.78 -6.16
N HIS A 416 -27.39 2.76 -6.55
CA HIS A 416 -27.26 1.52 -5.78
C HIS A 416 -26.75 1.76 -4.35
N PHE A 417 -25.70 2.57 -4.19
CA PHE A 417 -25.11 2.84 -2.87
C PHE A 417 -25.89 3.86 -2.04
N VAL A 418 -26.62 4.78 -2.67
CA VAL A 418 -27.63 5.63 -2.00
C VAL A 418 -28.75 4.77 -1.44
N LYS A 419 -29.31 3.85 -2.23
CA LYS A 419 -30.36 2.91 -1.78
C LYS A 419 -29.90 2.03 -0.61
N ARG A 420 -28.61 1.70 -0.55
CA ARG A 420 -27.99 0.97 0.57
C ARG A 420 -27.59 1.84 1.76
N GLY A 421 -27.89 3.13 1.74
CA GLY A 421 -27.57 4.08 2.82
C GLY A 421 -26.08 4.31 3.06
N ARG A 422 -25.22 3.95 2.09
CA ARG A 422 -23.76 4.19 2.14
C ARG A 422 -23.37 5.57 1.61
N LEU A 423 -24.23 6.17 0.79
CA LEU A 423 -24.12 7.54 0.31
C LEU A 423 -25.35 8.34 0.77
N GLU A 424 -25.14 9.60 1.11
CA GLU A 424 -26.20 10.57 1.44
C GLU A 424 -26.35 11.57 0.29
N ARG A 425 -27.58 12.06 0.10
CA ARG A 425 -27.93 13.11 -0.84
C ARG A 425 -27.97 14.42 -0.05
N GLU A 426 -27.11 15.38 -0.37
CA GLU A 426 -27.27 16.75 0.10
C GLU A 426 -28.03 17.52 -0.98
N GLU A 427 -29.20 18.05 -0.65
CA GLU A 427 -29.87 19.07 -1.47
C GLU A 427 -29.17 20.40 -1.16
N GLY A 428 -28.56 21.02 -2.17
CA GLY A 428 -27.86 22.29 -1.97
C GLY A 428 -28.82 23.37 -1.49
N GLU A 429 -28.43 24.12 -0.47
CA GLU A 429 -29.08 25.37 -0.05
C GLU A 429 -28.80 26.50 -1.06
N SER A 430 -29.23 26.31 -2.30
CA SER A 430 -29.33 27.34 -3.33
C SER A 430 -30.06 26.72 -4.50
N GLY A 431 -31.21 27.29 -4.87
CA GLY A 431 -32.08 26.82 -5.94
C GLY A 431 -31.49 26.95 -7.36
N GLU A 432 -30.29 26.42 -7.59
CA GLU A 432 -29.77 26.13 -8.91
C GLU A 432 -30.03 24.64 -9.23
N GLU A 433 -30.97 24.40 -10.14
CA GLU A 433 -31.29 23.06 -10.64
C GLU A 433 -30.05 22.43 -11.30
N GLY A 434 -29.53 21.36 -10.71
CA GLY A 434 -28.66 20.40 -11.42
C GLY A 434 -27.52 19.77 -10.62
N SER A 435 -27.06 20.37 -9.52
CA SER A 435 -25.90 19.87 -8.76
C SER A 435 -26.35 19.00 -7.58
N THR A 436 -26.73 17.75 -7.83
CA THR A 436 -26.96 16.79 -6.73
C THR A 436 -25.61 16.35 -6.17
N VAL A 437 -25.23 16.85 -4.98
CA VAL A 437 -23.96 16.47 -4.35
C VAL A 437 -24.20 15.23 -3.48
N PHE A 438 -23.45 14.17 -3.76
CA PHE A 438 -23.46 12.96 -2.93
C PHE A 438 -22.21 12.93 -2.05
N ARG A 439 -22.36 12.56 -0.78
CA ARG A 439 -21.23 12.36 0.14
C ARG A 439 -21.28 11.00 0.81
N GLY A 440 -20.09 10.44 1.07
CA GLY A 440 -19.95 9.23 1.87
C GLY A 440 -20.31 9.50 3.33
N LYS A 441 -21.06 8.60 3.95
CA LYS A 441 -21.51 8.75 5.34
C LYS A 441 -20.32 8.82 6.31
N ARG A 442 -20.18 9.90 7.07
CA ARG A 442 -19.19 9.99 8.17
C ARG A 442 -19.56 8.97 9.25
N SER A 443 -18.57 8.21 9.73
CA SER A 443 -18.76 7.26 10.83
C SER A 443 -19.26 7.98 12.09
N LYS A 444 -20.35 7.49 12.71
CA LYS A 444 -20.94 8.04 13.95
C LYS A 444 -19.97 8.11 15.16
N ARG A 445 -18.73 7.62 15.04
CA ARG A 445 -17.69 7.75 16.08
C ARG A 445 -16.99 9.11 16.12
N SER A 446 -17.24 10.03 15.18
CA SER A 446 -16.62 11.37 15.17
C SER A 446 -17.41 12.47 15.88
N HIS A 447 -18.61 12.18 16.41
CA HIS A 447 -19.48 13.21 17.00
C HIS A 447 -19.23 13.56 18.47
N GLN A 448 -18.23 12.99 19.14
CA GLN A 448 -17.92 13.33 20.54
C GLN A 448 -16.70 14.23 20.74
N ALA A 449 -16.09 14.75 19.67
CA ALA A 449 -14.87 15.57 19.78
C ALA A 449 -15.03 17.03 19.29
N SER A 450 -16.23 17.50 18.95
CA SER A 450 -16.40 18.80 18.29
C SER A 450 -17.41 19.76 18.95
N SER A 451 -17.75 19.59 20.23
CA SER A 451 -18.78 20.44 20.87
C SER A 451 -18.26 21.33 22.00
N THR A 452 -16.98 21.72 22.00
CA THR A 452 -16.48 22.57 23.11
C THR A 452 -15.49 23.68 22.77
N ASN A 453 -15.22 24.02 21.49
CA ASN A 453 -14.26 25.10 21.18
C ASN A 453 -14.68 25.98 19.98
N GLN A 454 -15.97 26.29 19.85
CA GLN A 454 -16.47 27.10 18.72
C GLN A 454 -17.06 28.48 19.11
N GLU A 455 -16.93 28.92 20.37
CA GLU A 455 -17.53 30.19 20.81
C GLU A 455 -16.55 31.35 21.12
N GLU A 456 -15.24 31.26 20.81
CA GLU A 456 -14.30 32.36 21.12
C GLU A 456 -13.33 32.76 19.98
N ALA A 457 -13.70 32.60 18.71
CA ALA A 457 -12.84 33.04 17.60
C ALA A 457 -13.59 33.80 16.48
N GLU A 458 -14.67 34.49 16.82
CA GLU A 458 -15.28 35.51 15.96
C GLU A 458 -15.02 36.90 16.56
N GLU A 459 -13.79 37.40 16.47
CA GLU A 459 -13.53 38.84 16.41
C GLU A 459 -12.08 39.07 15.98
N ASN A 460 -11.91 39.86 14.91
CA ASN A 460 -10.66 40.35 14.29
C ASN A 460 -10.07 39.56 13.11
N LEU A 461 -10.59 39.87 11.91
CA LEU A 461 -9.86 39.79 10.63
C LEU A 461 -10.12 41.09 9.85
N PRO A 462 -9.10 41.87 9.44
CA PRO A 462 -9.31 43.01 8.57
C PRO A 462 -9.45 42.57 7.10
N SER A 463 -10.31 43.28 6.40
CA SER A 463 -10.71 43.13 5.00
C SER A 463 -9.55 43.20 4.01
N GLN A 464 -9.35 42.13 3.22
CA GLN A 464 -8.46 42.15 2.06
C GLN A 464 -9.22 42.54 0.79
N GLN A 465 -8.76 43.64 0.20
CA GLN A 465 -9.22 44.18 -1.07
C GLN A 465 -8.80 43.30 -2.26
N ASN A 466 -9.74 43.15 -3.19
CA ASN A 466 -9.56 42.57 -4.52
C ASN A 466 -8.44 43.27 -5.30
N ILE A 467 -7.50 42.50 -5.86
CA ILE A 467 -6.63 42.94 -6.93
C ILE A 467 -6.80 42.00 -8.12
N HIS A 468 -7.53 42.48 -9.12
CA HIS A 468 -7.48 42.02 -10.51
C HIS A 468 -6.16 42.45 -11.12
N LEU A 469 -5.42 41.55 -11.78
CA LEU A 469 -4.42 41.93 -12.77
C LEU A 469 -4.56 41.11 -14.05
N HIS A 470 -4.67 41.88 -15.13
CA HIS A 470 -4.84 41.49 -16.51
C HIS A 470 -3.57 40.89 -17.10
N LEU A 471 -3.78 39.96 -18.03
CA LEU A 471 -2.82 39.50 -19.03
C LEU A 471 -2.31 40.67 -19.88
N SER A 472 -0.99 40.72 -20.06
CA SER A 472 -0.31 41.13 -21.29
C SER A 472 0.80 40.14 -21.57
#